data_AF-A0A3M0WRA4-F1
#
_entry.id   AF-A0A3M0WRA4-F1
#
_cell.length_a   1.000
_cell.length_b   1.000
_cell.length_c   1.000
_cell.angle_alpha   90.00
_cell.angle_beta   90.00
_cell.angle_gamma   90.00
#
_symmetry.space_group_name_H-M   'P 1'
#
loop_
_entity.id
_entity.type
_entity.pdbx_description
1 polymer ?
#
loop_
_entity_poly.entity_id
_entity_poly.type
_entity_poly.pdbx_seq_one_letter_code
_entity_poly.pdbx_strand_id
1 'polypeptide(L)'
;MSSKETIINIYVIIENGKVTSFKAHPYFADGTDREKIEFLQSKVKEDYPLSQEFPAPVSPSGNFMSYDKFSKLEERGMQKELYGRIFDEFDLPDNPLILVTPVVDGKIIENKLF
;
A
#
# COMPACT_ATOMS: atom_id res chain seq x y z
N MET A 1 -0.75 -16.37 -17.77
CA MET A 1 -0.18 -15.47 -18.78
C MET A 1 0.74 -14.50 -18.05
N SER A 2 1.90 -14.16 -18.60
CA SER A 2 2.76 -13.11 -18.07
C SER A 2 2.42 -11.77 -18.73
N SER A 3 2.57 -10.69 -17.98
CA SER A 3 2.33 -9.31 -18.43
C SER A 3 3.37 -8.40 -17.83
N LYS A 4 3.74 -7.33 -18.55
CA LYS A 4 4.63 -6.29 -18.02
C LYS A 4 3.82 -5.09 -17.58
N GLU A 5 3.95 -4.71 -16.31
CA GLU A 5 3.16 -3.64 -15.71
C GLU A 5 3.85 -3.01 -14.49
N THR A 6 3.30 -1.90 -14.01
CA THR A 6 3.72 -1.31 -12.74
C THR A 6 3.07 -2.06 -11.58
N ILE A 7 3.89 -2.57 -10.67
CA ILE A 7 3.49 -3.20 -9.42
C ILE A 7 4.04 -2.38 -8.25
N ILE A 8 3.43 -2.45 -7.06
CA ILE A 8 3.80 -1.51 -6.00
C ILE A 8 3.71 -2.11 -4.61
N ASN A 9 4.72 -1.82 -3.79
CA ASN A 9 4.68 -1.99 -2.35
C ASN A 9 4.06 -0.73 -1.73
N ILE A 10 3.00 -0.88 -0.94
CA ILE A 10 2.37 0.19 -0.18
C ILE A 10 2.46 -0.13 1.31
N TYR A 11 2.91 0.83 2.10
CA TYR A 11 3.01 0.74 3.55
C TYR A 11 1.95 1.62 4.17
N VAL A 12 1.10 1.06 5.02
CA VAL A 12 0.09 1.82 5.76
C VAL A 12 0.66 2.16 7.12
N ILE A 13 0.96 3.44 7.34
CA ILE A 13 1.56 3.91 8.60
C ILE A 13 0.45 4.12 9.61
N ILE A 14 0.51 3.35 10.70
CA ILE A 14 -0.50 3.32 11.75
C ILE A 14 0.17 3.75 13.04
N GLU A 15 -0.26 4.90 13.57
CA GLU A 15 0.22 5.42 14.84
C GLU A 15 -0.96 5.52 15.80
N ASN A 16 -0.84 4.90 16.98
CA ASN A 16 -1.90 4.87 17.99
C ASN A 16 -3.27 4.44 17.42
N GLY A 17 -3.25 3.43 16.54
CA GLY A 17 -4.45 2.86 15.90
C GLY A 17 -5.08 3.71 14.79
N LYS A 18 -4.42 4.79 14.35
CA LYS A 18 -4.88 5.66 13.26
C LYS A 18 -3.94 5.62 12.07
N VAL A 19 -4.49 5.64 10.86
CA VAL A 19 -3.72 5.74 9.62
C VAL A 19 -3.28 7.18 9.43
N THR A 20 -1.99 7.47 9.58
CA THR A 20 -1.43 8.82 9.57
C THR A 20 -0.77 9.19 8.24
N SER A 21 -0.11 8.23 7.61
CA SER A 21 0.49 8.38 6.29
C SER A 21 0.59 7.04 5.57
N PHE A 22 1.07 7.09 4.34
CA PHE A 22 1.46 5.93 3.57
C PHE A 22 2.89 6.09 3.11
N LYS A 23 3.54 4.98 2.78
CA LYS A 23 4.70 5.00 1.90
C LYS A 23 4.47 4.10 0.71
N ALA A 24 5.10 4.39 -0.42
CA ALA A 24 5.00 3.53 -1.59
C ALA A 24 6.29 3.42 -2.39
N HIS A 25 6.50 2.25 -2.99
CA HIS A 25 7.65 1.96 -3.85
C HIS A 25 7.22 1.18 -5.10
N PRO A 26 7.21 1.80 -6.28
CA PRO A 26 6.79 1.14 -7.52
C PRO A 26 7.92 0.34 -8.15
N TYR A 27 7.54 -0.66 -8.94
CA TYR A 27 8.43 -1.44 -9.81
C TYR A 27 7.76 -1.65 -11.15
N PHE A 28 8.56 -1.67 -12.21
CA PHE A 28 8.08 -2.09 -13.54
C PHE A 28 8.54 -3.52 -13.80
N ALA A 29 7.61 -4.47 -13.70
CA ALA A 29 7.92 -5.91 -13.63
C ALA A 29 7.15 -6.70 -14.68
N ASP A 30 7.78 -7.75 -15.20
CA ASP A 30 7.14 -8.78 -16.03
C ASP A 30 7.02 -10.09 -15.22
N GLY A 31 6.15 -10.99 -15.67
CA GLY A 31 5.90 -12.28 -15.05
C GLY A 31 4.43 -12.50 -14.73
N THR A 32 4.15 -13.59 -14.04
CA THR A 32 2.82 -13.88 -13.49
C THR A 32 2.57 -13.05 -12.24
N ASP A 33 1.30 -12.83 -11.90
CA ASP A 33 0.91 -12.11 -10.67
C ASP A 33 1.53 -12.74 -9.43
N ARG A 34 1.61 -14.08 -9.38
CA ARG A 34 2.26 -14.81 -8.28
C ARG A 34 3.73 -14.42 -8.13
N GLU A 35 4.50 -14.43 -9.22
CA GLU A 35 5.94 -14.09 -9.19
C GLU A 35 6.16 -12.62 -8.82
N LYS A 36 5.31 -11.73 -9.31
CA LYS A 36 5.35 -10.29 -8.97
C LYS A 36 5.01 -10.05 -7.50
N ILE A 37 4.02 -10.74 -6.93
CA ILE A 37 3.71 -10.68 -5.50
C ILE A 37 4.85 -11.24 -4.65
N GLU A 38 5.41 -12.40 -5.01
CA GLU A 38 6.57 -13.00 -4.33
C GLU A 38 7.77 -12.04 -4.35
N PHE A 39 8.00 -11.36 -5.48
CA PHE A 39 9.01 -10.32 -5.59
C PHE A 39 8.74 -9.14 -4.64
N LEU A 40 7.54 -8.56 -4.66
CA LEU A 40 7.17 -7.47 -3.74
C LEU A 40 7.36 -7.86 -2.27
N GLN A 41 6.93 -9.06 -1.90
CA GLN A 41 7.10 -9.60 -0.55
C GLN A 41 8.57 -9.68 -0.13
N SER A 42 9.44 -10.14 -1.03
CA SER A 42 10.88 -10.25 -0.76
C SER A 42 11.55 -8.89 -0.51
N LYS A 43 10.92 -7.80 -0.99
CA LYS A 43 11.46 -6.44 -0.94
C LYS A 43 10.93 -5.57 0.18
N VAL A 44 9.88 -6.00 0.89
CA VAL A 44 9.19 -5.23 1.96
C VAL A 44 10.14 -4.52 2.95
N LYS A 45 11.17 -5.21 3.45
CA LYS A 45 12.09 -4.62 4.43
C LYS A 45 13.09 -3.64 3.82
N GLU A 46 13.55 -3.94 2.60
CA GLU A 46 14.54 -3.15 1.87
C GLU A 46 13.91 -1.85 1.35
N ASP A 47 12.68 -1.94 0.85
CA ASP A 47 11.95 -0.84 0.24
C ASP A 47 11.42 0.16 1.27
N TYR A 48 11.00 -0.30 2.46
CA TYR A 48 10.36 0.57 3.46
C TYR A 48 11.12 1.89 3.75
N PRO A 49 12.44 1.88 4.01
CA PRO A 49 13.17 3.13 4.24
C PRO A 49 13.37 3.97 2.97
N LEU A 50 13.27 3.38 1.78
CA LEU A 50 13.49 4.05 0.48
C LEU A 50 12.19 4.56 -0.16
N SER A 51 11.04 4.12 0.35
CA SER A 51 9.72 4.43 -0.17
C SER A 51 9.36 5.91 -0.01
N GLN A 52 8.69 6.46 -1.02
CA GLN A 52 8.16 7.82 -1.02
C GLN A 52 6.98 7.92 -0.04
N GLU A 53 6.93 8.99 0.76
CA GLU A 53 5.85 9.22 1.71
C GLU A 53 4.68 10.01 1.10
N PHE A 54 3.46 9.60 1.44
CA PHE A 54 2.21 10.21 1.01
C PHE A 54 1.31 10.46 2.23
N PRO A 55 0.61 11.60 2.30
CA PRO A 55 -0.30 11.87 3.41
C PRO A 55 -1.55 10.98 3.32
N ALA A 56 -2.04 10.51 4.47
CA ALA A 56 -3.30 9.79 4.54
C ALA A 56 -4.51 10.73 4.34
N PRO A 57 -5.65 10.23 3.83
CA PRO A 57 -6.87 11.00 3.80
C PRO A 57 -7.35 11.32 5.21
N VAL A 58 -7.69 12.60 5.43
CA VAL A 58 -8.24 13.09 6.70
C VAL A 58 -9.70 13.48 6.54
N SER A 59 -10.45 13.47 7.63
CA SER A 59 -11.82 14.00 7.65
C SER A 59 -11.83 15.51 7.33
N PRO A 60 -13.00 16.11 7.02
CA PRO A 60 -13.13 17.57 6.88
C PRO A 60 -12.67 18.34 8.13
N SER A 61 -12.70 17.71 9.30
CA SER A 61 -12.19 18.26 10.56
C SER A 61 -10.70 17.99 10.82
N GLY A 62 -9.97 17.45 9.83
CA GLY A 62 -8.54 17.15 9.92
C GLY A 62 -8.18 15.90 10.73
N ASN A 63 -9.14 15.02 11.03
CA ASN A 63 -8.89 13.82 11.82
C ASN A 63 -8.49 12.64 10.94
N PHE A 64 -7.44 11.92 11.37
CA PHE A 64 -7.04 10.64 10.78
C PHE A 64 -8.08 9.54 11.02
N MET A 65 -8.15 8.61 10.08
CA MET A 65 -9.04 7.45 10.13
C MET A 65 -8.49 6.38 11.08
N SER A 66 -9.34 5.69 11.83
CA SER A 66 -8.92 4.48 12.54
C SER A 66 -8.58 3.36 11.57
N TYR A 67 -7.61 2.52 11.92
CA TYR A 67 -7.22 1.39 11.08
C TYR A 67 -8.39 0.40 10.85
N ASP A 68 -9.21 0.15 11.87
CA ASP A 68 -10.41 -0.71 11.74
C ASP A 68 -11.43 -0.21 10.70
N LYS A 69 -11.52 1.11 10.52
CA LYS A 69 -12.40 1.69 9.50
C LYS A 69 -11.72 1.62 8.14
N PHE A 70 -10.41 1.86 8.10
CA PHE A 70 -9.60 1.79 6.89
C PHE A 70 -9.63 0.39 6.27
N SER A 71 -9.33 -0.65 7.06
CA SER A 71 -9.32 -2.04 6.59
C SER A 71 -10.67 -2.47 6.00
N LYS A 72 -11.78 -2.08 6.65
CA LYS A 72 -13.13 -2.34 6.13
C LYS A 72 -13.43 -1.64 4.81
N LEU A 73 -12.83 -0.49 4.53
CA LEU A 73 -12.98 0.19 3.24
C LEU A 73 -12.11 -0.47 2.17
N GLU A 74 -10.88 -0.86 2.53
CA GLU A 74 -9.98 -1.60 1.65
C GLU A 74 -10.57 -2.94 1.22
N GLU A 75 -11.13 -3.72 2.16
CA GLU A 75 -11.85 -4.98 1.89
C GLU A 75 -13.08 -4.79 0.95
N ARG A 76 -13.64 -3.58 0.90
CA ARG A 76 -14.75 -3.22 0.00
C ARG A 76 -14.28 -2.75 -1.38
N GLY A 77 -12.98 -2.76 -1.64
CA GLY A 77 -12.41 -2.34 -2.92
C GLY A 77 -12.23 -0.83 -3.07
N MET A 78 -12.28 -0.05 -1.99
CA MET A 78 -12.12 1.42 -2.01
C MET A 78 -10.65 1.86 -2.17
N GLN A 79 -9.81 1.05 -2.81
CA GLN A 79 -8.36 1.25 -2.86
C GLN A 79 -8.00 2.54 -3.61
N LYS A 80 -8.72 2.86 -4.69
CA LYS A 80 -8.51 4.08 -5.48
C LYS A 80 -8.79 5.34 -4.65
N GLU A 81 -9.82 5.33 -3.80
CA GLU A 81 -10.12 6.45 -2.92
C GLU A 81 -9.12 6.56 -1.76
N LEU A 82 -8.70 5.43 -1.20
CA LEU A 82 -7.75 5.40 -0.07
C LEU A 82 -6.34 5.79 -0.49
N TYR A 83 -5.91 5.37 -1.68
CA TYR A 83 -4.55 5.52 -2.20
C TYR A 83 -4.47 6.44 -3.42
N GLY A 84 -5.48 7.27 -3.68
CA GLY A 84 -5.60 8.04 -4.93
C GLY A 84 -4.34 8.84 -5.31
N ARG A 85 -3.68 9.49 -4.34
CA ARG A 85 -2.43 10.22 -4.61
C ARG A 85 -1.29 9.31 -5.08
N ILE A 86 -1.23 8.07 -4.59
CA ILE A 86 -0.23 7.08 -5.00
C ILE A 86 -0.55 6.60 -6.42
N PHE A 87 -1.83 6.37 -6.72
CA PHE A 87 -2.27 5.97 -8.05
C PHE A 87 -1.95 7.06 -9.08
N ASP A 88 -2.24 8.31 -8.76
CA ASP A 88 -1.98 9.46 -9.63
C ASP A 88 -0.47 9.67 -9.84
N GLU A 89 0.34 9.59 -8.77
CA GLU A 89 1.79 9.81 -8.84
C GLU A 89 2.50 8.77 -9.72
N PHE A 90 2.06 7.51 -9.66
CA PHE A 90 2.70 6.39 -10.37
C PHE A 90 1.94 5.93 -11.61
N ASP A 91 0.93 6.68 -12.06
CA ASP A 91 0.10 6.39 -13.23
C ASP A 91 -0.45 4.94 -13.19
N LEU A 92 -0.98 4.54 -12.04
CA LEU A 92 -1.46 3.17 -11.83
C LEU A 92 -2.81 2.94 -12.51
N PRO A 93 -3.05 1.76 -13.11
CA PRO A 93 -4.37 1.39 -13.62
C PRO A 93 -5.39 1.23 -12.48
N ASP A 94 -6.68 1.11 -12.83
CA ASP A 94 -7.75 0.97 -11.84
C ASP A 94 -7.62 -0.28 -10.95
N ASN A 95 -7.01 -1.36 -11.45
CA ASN A 95 -6.76 -2.61 -10.73
C ASN A 95 -5.27 -2.98 -10.80
N PRO A 96 -4.39 -2.27 -10.09
CA PRO A 96 -2.96 -2.57 -10.11
C PRO A 96 -2.64 -3.75 -9.19
N LEU A 97 -1.54 -4.43 -9.47
CA LEU A 97 -1.01 -5.43 -8.56
C LEU A 97 -0.25 -4.73 -7.41
N ILE A 98 -0.84 -4.77 -6.22
CA ILE A 98 -0.31 -4.08 -5.03
C ILE A 98 -0.04 -5.09 -3.91
N LEU A 99 1.00 -4.84 -3.12
CA LEU A 99 1.20 -5.48 -1.81
C LEU A 99 1.10 -4.41 -0.73
N VAL A 100 0.11 -4.56 0.15
CA VAL A 100 -0.12 -3.64 1.27
C VAL A 100 0.45 -4.23 2.55
N THR A 101 1.35 -3.50 3.21
CA THR A 101 2.00 -3.91 4.46
C THR A 101 1.72 -2.90 5.58
N PRO A 102 1.02 -3.29 6.65
CA PRO A 102 0.82 -2.43 7.81
C PRO A 102 2.13 -2.16 8.56
N VAL A 103 2.35 -0.91 8.98
CA VAL A 103 3.43 -0.51 9.87
C VAL A 103 2.82 0.11 11.11
N VAL A 104 2.82 -0.63 12.22
CA VAL A 104 2.14 -0.25 13.46
C VAL A 104 3.17 0.24 14.46
N ASP A 105 3.08 1.50 14.84
CA ASP A 105 3.97 2.17 15.80
C ASP A 105 5.46 1.90 15.48
N GLY A 106 5.81 2.06 14.20
CA GLY A 106 7.16 1.89 13.66
C GLY A 106 7.57 0.44 13.37
N LYS A 107 6.67 -0.54 13.54
CA LYS A 107 6.96 -1.97 13.30
C LYS A 107 6.22 -2.48 12.08
N ILE A 108 6.97 -2.98 11.09
CA ILE A 108 6.40 -3.70 9.95
C ILE A 108 5.73 -4.98 10.47
N ILE A 109 4.44 -5.12 10.17
CA ILE A 109 3.67 -6.32 10.50
C ILE A 109 3.68 -7.21 9.26
N GLU A 110 4.52 -8.25 9.29
CA GLU A 110 4.51 -9.27 8.25
C GLU A 110 3.21 -10.09 8.36
N ASN A 111 2.29 -9.88 7.43
CA ASN A 111 1.17 -10.79 7.28
C ASN A 111 1.69 -12.12 6.71
N LYS A 112 1.66 -13.19 7.52
CA LYS A 112 1.60 -14.55 7.00
C LYS A 112 0.24 -14.69 6.30
N LEU A 113 0.21 -14.64 4.97
CA LEU A 113 -1.03 -14.78 4.22
C LEU A 113 -1.63 -16.18 4.40
N PHE A 114 -2.97 -16.23 4.51
CA PHE A 114 -3.82 -17.40 4.30
C PHE A 114 -4.13 -17.55 2.81
#